data_AF-A0A2N5FC09-F1
#
_entry.id   AF-A0A2N5FC09-F1
#
_cell.length_a   1.000
_cell.length_b   1.000
_cell.length_c   1.000
_cell.angle_alpha   90.00
_cell.angle_beta   90.00
_cell.angle_gamma   90.00
#
_symmetry.space_group_name_H-M   'P 1'
#
loop_
_entity.id
_entity.type
_entity.pdbx_description
1 polymer ?
#
loop_
_entity_poly.entity_id
_entity_poly.type
_entity_poly.pdbx_seq_one_letter_code
_entity_poly.pdbx_strand_id
1 'polypeptide(L)'
;MKNKDDNNSFVLELNAPYSLNYLIFMQNITLNNSNDDKPLFPYLDSTNWGLKKDEEFAGTFREVWNTAVQKNSSNRKYDHNGILKYDVTLYQSFFENNEKGTQGFNESIKSFLAWWDRVYGKLAVQSVVEPYGLDDIYIELSKSIKTSSEKRLYIDLIYDKPAIAQYIANSWHCVLPVEEILHTKYRVRLLAKLLKCCDND
;
A
#
# COMPACT_ATOMS: atom_id res chain seq x y z
N MET A 1 18.32 -1.59 -6.37
CA MET A 1 19.54 -2.00 -7.13
C MET A 1 20.29 -0.76 -7.60
N LYS A 2 21.61 -0.84 -7.82
CA LYS A 2 22.41 0.23 -8.43
C LYS A 2 22.96 -0.26 -9.76
N ASN A 3 22.76 0.50 -10.84
CA ASN A 3 23.35 0.20 -12.14
C ASN A 3 24.86 0.51 -12.14
N LYS A 4 25.63 -0.26 -12.91
CA LYS A 4 27.09 -0.15 -13.02
C LYS A 4 27.52 0.70 -14.22
N ASP A 5 26.70 1.70 -14.57
CA ASP A 5 27.03 2.77 -15.51
C ASP A 5 27.24 4.04 -14.67
N ASP A 6 28.49 4.51 -14.61
CA ASP A 6 29.05 5.47 -13.64
C ASP A 6 28.45 6.89 -13.62
N ASN A 7 27.31 7.16 -14.27
CA ASN A 7 26.72 8.49 -14.34
C ASN A 7 25.20 8.58 -14.09
N ASN A 8 24.50 7.48 -13.77
CA ASN A 8 23.11 7.55 -13.34
C ASN A 8 22.94 7.23 -11.85
N SER A 9 22.60 8.24 -11.06
CA SER A 9 22.40 8.15 -9.62
C SER A 9 20.95 7.80 -9.23
N PHE A 10 20.15 7.28 -10.18
CA PHE A 10 18.79 6.82 -9.93
C PHE A 10 18.73 5.56 -9.08
N VAL A 11 17.90 5.59 -8.03
CA VAL A 11 17.65 4.45 -7.15
C VAL A 11 16.16 4.13 -7.10
N LEU A 12 15.84 2.84 -7.13
CA LEU A 12 14.52 2.31 -6.84
C LEU A 12 14.51 1.71 -5.45
N GLU A 13 13.55 2.12 -4.61
CA GLU A 13 13.36 1.61 -3.26
C GLU A 13 11.93 1.11 -3.08
N LEU A 14 11.81 -0.07 -2.48
CA LEU A 14 10.55 -0.78 -2.33
C LEU A 14 10.30 -1.03 -0.86
N ASN A 15 9.07 -0.79 -0.42
CA ASN A 15 8.63 -1.11 0.91
C ASN A 15 7.25 -1.78 0.86
N ALA A 16 6.89 -2.52 1.90
CA ALA A 16 5.54 -3.03 2.11
C ALA A 16 5.03 -2.44 3.43
N PRO A 17 4.43 -1.24 3.40
CA PRO A 17 4.11 -0.51 4.62
C PRO A 17 2.92 -1.12 5.38
N TYR A 18 3.02 -1.17 6.71
CA TYR A 18 1.97 -1.61 7.62
C TYR A 18 0.69 -0.79 7.45
N SER A 19 0.85 0.53 7.38
CA SER A 19 -0.22 1.51 7.22
C SER A 19 -1.09 1.20 6.01
N LEU A 20 -0.53 1.17 4.80
CA LEU A 20 -1.32 0.98 3.58
C LEU A 20 -1.85 -0.46 3.45
N ASN A 21 -1.08 -1.47 3.86
CA ASN A 21 -1.56 -2.86 3.80
C ASN A 21 -2.66 -3.14 4.82
N TYR A 22 -2.65 -2.48 5.99
CA TYR A 22 -3.80 -2.52 6.90
C TYR A 22 -5.05 -1.89 6.30
N LEU A 23 -4.91 -0.81 5.51
CA LEU A 23 -6.05 -0.23 4.82
C LEU A 23 -6.64 -1.19 3.79
N ILE A 24 -5.82 -1.85 2.99
CA ILE A 24 -6.31 -2.90 2.07
C ILE A 24 -6.99 -4.05 2.84
N PHE A 25 -6.45 -4.43 4.00
CA PHE A 25 -7.07 -5.40 4.90
C PHE A 25 -8.48 -4.99 5.33
N MET A 26 -8.65 -3.76 5.79
CA MET A 26 -9.95 -3.23 6.19
C MET A 26 -10.91 -3.09 5.00
N GLN A 27 -10.42 -2.62 3.85
CA GLN A 27 -11.20 -2.52 2.62
C GLN A 27 -11.80 -3.87 2.24
N ASN A 28 -10.96 -4.91 2.20
CA ASN A 28 -11.36 -6.21 1.68
C ASN A 28 -12.39 -6.88 2.60
N ILE A 29 -12.27 -6.72 3.92
CA ILE A 29 -13.30 -7.12 4.88
C ILE A 29 -14.63 -6.45 4.57
N THR A 30 -14.64 -5.12 4.38
CA THR A 30 -15.87 -4.38 4.09
C THR A 30 -16.48 -4.81 2.75
N LEU A 31 -15.67 -4.98 1.70
CA LEU A 31 -16.15 -5.38 0.37
C LEU A 31 -16.74 -6.79 0.35
N ASN A 32 -16.19 -7.71 1.14
CA ASN A 32 -16.71 -9.07 1.28
C ASN A 32 -18.11 -9.11 1.90
N ASN A 33 -18.50 -8.11 2.70
CA ASN A 33 -19.84 -8.03 3.25
C ASN A 33 -20.92 -7.72 2.19
N SER A 34 -20.51 -7.32 0.98
CA SER A 34 -21.42 -6.91 -0.10
C SER A 34 -21.28 -7.77 -1.36
N ASN A 35 -20.36 -8.75 -1.41
CA ASN A 35 -20.00 -9.44 -2.64
C ASN A 35 -19.67 -10.93 -2.39
N ASP A 36 -20.51 -11.83 -2.91
CA ASP A 36 -20.41 -13.28 -2.63
C ASP A 36 -19.61 -14.07 -3.70
N ASP A 37 -19.47 -13.56 -4.92
CA ASP A 37 -18.99 -14.39 -6.04
C ASP A 37 -17.46 -14.60 -6.06
N LYS A 38 -16.69 -13.68 -5.43
CA LYS A 38 -15.21 -13.74 -5.37
C LYS A 38 -14.70 -13.12 -4.07
N PRO A 39 -14.53 -13.93 -3.01
CA PRO A 39 -14.06 -13.41 -1.73
C PRO A 39 -12.64 -12.88 -1.84
N LEU A 40 -12.43 -11.66 -1.33
CA LEU A 40 -11.13 -11.03 -1.19
C LEU A 40 -10.45 -11.51 0.10
N PHE A 41 -9.12 -11.53 0.13
CA PHE A 41 -8.40 -11.78 1.37
C PHE A 41 -8.24 -10.48 2.18
N PRO A 42 -8.48 -10.49 3.50
CA PRO A 42 -8.97 -11.61 4.29
C PRO A 42 -10.51 -11.74 4.19
N TYR A 43 -11.01 -12.97 4.24
CA TYR A 43 -12.43 -13.24 4.38
C TYR A 43 -12.73 -13.47 5.86
N LEU A 44 -13.23 -12.43 6.55
CA LEU A 44 -13.49 -12.43 8.00
C LEU A 44 -14.88 -11.85 8.26
N ASP A 45 -15.60 -12.44 9.21
CA ASP A 45 -16.83 -11.86 9.74
C ASP A 45 -16.48 -10.70 10.70
N SER A 46 -16.80 -9.47 10.25
CA SER A 46 -16.58 -8.24 11.01
C SER A 46 -17.88 -7.64 11.56
N THR A 47 -18.99 -8.37 11.55
CA THR A 47 -20.33 -7.86 11.94
C THR A 47 -20.34 -7.28 13.37
N ASN A 48 -19.52 -7.86 14.24
CA ASN A 48 -19.41 -7.46 15.64
C ASN A 48 -18.33 -6.41 15.92
N TRP A 49 -17.63 -5.92 14.90
CA TRP A 49 -16.52 -4.98 15.11
C TRP A 49 -16.96 -3.53 15.27
N GLY A 50 -18.22 -3.19 14.97
CA GLY A 50 -18.67 -1.79 15.01
C GLY A 50 -17.98 -0.95 13.94
N LEU A 51 -17.74 -1.55 12.77
CA LEU A 51 -17.28 -0.83 11.59
C LEU A 51 -18.40 0.06 11.08
N LYS A 52 -18.02 1.29 10.69
CA LYS A 52 -18.86 2.13 9.83
C LYS A 52 -19.21 1.35 8.56
N LYS A 53 -20.35 1.67 7.97
CA LYS A 53 -20.87 0.93 6.80
C LYS A 53 -20.96 1.84 5.58
N ASP A 54 -21.01 1.19 4.42
CA ASP A 54 -21.35 1.80 3.13
C ASP A 54 -20.56 3.09 2.86
N GLU A 55 -21.25 4.19 2.54
CA GLU A 55 -20.61 5.45 2.16
C GLU A 55 -19.88 6.12 3.34
N GLU A 56 -20.29 5.87 4.58
CA GLU A 56 -19.57 6.40 5.75
C GLU A 56 -18.19 5.76 5.89
N PHE A 57 -18.11 4.44 5.67
CA PHE A 57 -16.84 3.74 5.58
C PHE A 57 -16.03 4.22 4.38
N ALA A 58 -16.64 4.33 3.20
CA ALA A 58 -15.94 4.73 1.98
C ALA A 58 -15.37 6.15 2.08
N GLY A 59 -16.12 7.10 2.66
CA GLY A 59 -15.66 8.45 2.95
C GLY A 59 -14.46 8.45 3.90
N THR A 60 -14.60 7.78 5.04
CA THR A 60 -13.51 7.62 6.03
C THR A 60 -12.27 6.97 5.40
N PHE A 61 -12.46 5.95 4.56
CA PHE A 61 -11.38 5.24 3.89
C PHE A 61 -10.58 6.14 2.97
N ARG A 62 -11.24 6.96 2.15
CA ARG A 62 -10.55 7.89 1.24
C ARG A 62 -9.71 8.90 2.03
N GLU A 63 -10.25 9.45 3.12
CA GLU A 63 -9.52 10.39 3.98
C GLU A 63 -8.30 9.76 4.65
N VAL A 64 -8.49 8.58 5.26
CA VAL A 64 -7.41 7.85 5.94
C VAL A 64 -6.35 7.39 4.93
N TRP A 65 -6.77 6.88 3.77
CA TRP A 65 -5.87 6.48 2.69
C TRP A 65 -5.00 7.63 2.23
N ASN A 66 -5.61 8.77 1.89
CA ASN A 66 -4.88 9.94 1.41
C ASN A 66 -3.89 10.43 2.47
N THR A 67 -4.31 10.47 3.73
CA THR A 67 -3.47 10.85 4.86
C THR A 67 -2.28 9.90 5.02
N ALA A 68 -2.51 8.58 4.99
CA ALA A 68 -1.45 7.59 5.12
C ALA A 68 -0.47 7.64 3.94
N VAL A 69 -0.95 7.80 2.72
CA VAL A 69 -0.12 7.96 1.52
C VAL A 69 0.77 9.21 1.62
N GLN A 70 0.20 10.34 2.04
CA GLN A 70 0.96 11.58 2.23
C GLN A 70 1.99 11.47 3.36
N LYS A 71 1.65 10.81 4.48
CA LYS A 71 2.60 10.60 5.58
C LYS A 71 3.75 9.69 5.18
N ASN A 72 3.48 8.63 4.41
CA ASN A 72 4.52 7.75 3.85
C ASN A 72 5.43 8.48 2.86
N SER A 73 4.86 9.31 1.97
CA SER A 73 5.65 10.04 0.98
C SER A 73 6.52 11.14 1.59
N SER A 74 6.02 11.83 2.63
CA SER A 74 6.73 12.96 3.27
C SER A 74 7.68 12.54 4.39
N ASN A 75 7.42 11.42 5.08
CA ASN A 75 8.25 10.94 6.18
C ASN A 75 8.54 9.44 6.05
N ARG A 76 9.78 9.14 5.65
CA ARG A 76 10.25 7.75 5.45
C ARG A 76 10.27 6.89 6.71
N LYS A 77 10.24 7.51 7.89
CA LYS A 77 10.19 6.80 9.18
C LYS A 77 8.77 6.67 9.73
N TYR A 78 7.77 7.17 9.00
CA TYR A 78 6.38 7.10 9.43
C TYR A 78 5.93 5.66 9.60
N ASP A 79 6.14 4.83 8.59
CA ASP A 79 5.69 3.45 8.65
C ASP A 79 6.70 2.55 9.38
N HIS A 80 6.24 1.98 10.49
CA HIS A 80 7.01 1.05 11.30
C HIS A 80 6.08 0.04 11.97
N ASN A 81 6.67 -1.03 12.52
CA ASN A 81 5.91 -1.93 13.37
C ASN A 81 5.39 -1.16 14.59
N GLY A 82 4.07 -1.03 14.70
CA GLY A 82 3.40 -0.24 15.73
C GLY A 82 2.72 1.04 15.24
N ILE A 83 2.84 1.43 13.95
CA ILE A 83 2.21 2.65 13.44
C ILE A 83 0.69 2.68 13.67
N LEU A 84 0.04 1.52 13.57
CA LEU A 84 -1.40 1.37 13.80
C LEU A 84 -1.81 1.71 15.25
N LYS A 85 -0.89 1.58 16.21
CA LYS A 85 -1.08 1.98 17.62
C LYS A 85 -0.62 3.41 17.89
N TYR A 86 0.40 3.88 17.18
CA TYR A 86 0.92 5.23 17.33
C TYR A 86 -0.07 6.26 16.77
N ASP A 87 -0.62 6.00 15.59
CA ASP A 87 -1.62 6.86 14.93
C ASP A 87 -3.04 6.31 15.14
N VAL A 88 -3.34 5.95 16.40
CA VAL A 88 -4.58 5.27 16.78
C VAL A 88 -5.82 6.03 16.32
N THR A 89 -5.81 7.36 16.46
CA THR A 89 -6.94 8.22 16.07
C THR A 89 -7.26 8.10 14.60
N LEU A 90 -6.23 8.00 13.74
CA LEU A 90 -6.42 7.88 12.30
C LEU A 90 -7.08 6.55 11.94
N TYR A 91 -6.57 5.43 12.43
CA TYR A 91 -7.07 4.10 12.05
C TYR A 91 -8.32 3.66 12.83
N GLN A 92 -8.52 4.16 14.05
CA GLN A 92 -9.75 3.90 14.82
C GLN A 92 -10.95 4.65 14.22
N SER A 93 -10.73 5.66 13.37
CA SER A 93 -11.80 6.42 12.70
C SER A 93 -12.74 5.56 11.84
N PHE A 94 -12.31 4.35 11.43
CA PHE A 94 -13.15 3.36 10.73
C PHE A 94 -14.30 2.80 11.58
N PHE A 95 -14.20 2.94 12.90
CA PHE A 95 -15.07 2.30 13.86
C PHE A 95 -15.98 3.32 14.53
N GLU A 96 -17.11 2.85 15.02
CA GLU A 96 -18.02 3.62 15.85
C GLU A 96 -17.30 4.12 17.10
N ASN A 97 -17.61 5.35 17.54
CA ASN A 97 -17.04 5.93 18.76
C ASN A 97 -17.74 5.38 20.02
N ASN A 98 -17.64 4.07 20.24
CA ASN A 98 -18.19 3.36 21.38
C ASN A 98 -17.29 2.17 21.76
N GLU A 99 -17.71 1.42 22.78
CA GLU A 99 -16.96 0.25 23.26
C GLU A 99 -16.81 -0.83 22.17
N LYS A 100 -17.88 -1.08 21.41
CA LYS A 100 -17.89 -2.06 20.32
C LYS A 100 -16.84 -1.71 19.25
N GLY A 101 -16.81 -0.46 18.80
CA GLY A 101 -15.82 0.02 17.83
C GLY A 101 -14.39 -0.02 18.36
N THR A 102 -14.20 0.30 19.64
CA THR A 102 -12.88 0.19 20.30
C THR A 102 -12.40 -1.27 20.36
N GLN A 103 -13.29 -2.21 20.69
CA GLN A 103 -12.97 -3.65 20.68
C GLN A 103 -12.69 -4.13 19.25
N GLY A 104 -13.53 -3.77 18.29
CA GLY A 104 -13.36 -4.14 16.88
C GLY A 104 -12.04 -3.64 16.30
N PHE A 105 -11.62 -2.42 16.61
CA PHE A 105 -10.33 -1.87 16.20
C PHE A 105 -9.15 -2.67 16.78
N ASN A 106 -9.23 -3.07 18.05
CA ASN A 106 -8.18 -3.89 18.66
C ASN A 106 -8.12 -5.28 18.01
N GLU A 107 -9.26 -5.90 17.72
CA GLU A 107 -9.33 -7.22 17.08
C GLU A 107 -8.90 -7.16 15.61
N SER A 108 -9.20 -6.09 14.88
CA SER A 108 -8.75 -5.90 13.50
C SER A 108 -7.22 -5.77 13.42
N ILE A 109 -6.59 -5.00 14.32
CA ILE A 109 -5.13 -4.90 14.39
C ILE A 109 -4.51 -6.25 14.74
N LYS A 110 -5.03 -6.97 15.74
CA LYS A 110 -4.51 -8.29 16.10
C LYS A 110 -4.60 -9.26 14.93
N SER A 111 -5.74 -9.27 14.23
CA SER A 111 -5.97 -10.13 13.07
C SER A 111 -5.02 -9.80 11.93
N PHE A 112 -4.86 -8.51 11.62
CA PHE A 112 -3.91 -8.06 10.61
C PHE A 112 -2.47 -8.45 10.97
N LEU A 113 -2.00 -8.15 12.18
CA LEU A 113 -0.63 -8.46 12.60
C LEU A 113 -0.37 -9.96 12.71
N ALA A 114 -1.36 -10.76 13.10
CA ALA A 114 -1.24 -12.21 13.09
C ALA A 114 -0.89 -12.72 11.68
N TRP A 115 -1.54 -12.20 10.65
CA TRP A 115 -1.21 -12.55 9.28
C TRP A 115 0.09 -11.87 8.78
N TRP A 116 0.17 -10.55 8.95
CA TRP A 116 1.20 -9.71 8.34
C TRP A 116 2.60 -9.97 8.89
N ASP A 117 2.74 -10.07 10.22
CA ASP A 117 4.03 -10.29 10.89
C ASP A 117 4.34 -11.78 11.10
N ARG A 118 3.34 -12.62 11.39
CA ARG A 118 3.60 -14.02 11.79
C ARG A 118 3.43 -15.04 10.66
N VAL A 119 2.38 -14.90 9.86
CA VAL A 119 2.05 -15.85 8.77
C VAL A 119 2.69 -15.42 7.44
N TYR A 120 3.75 -14.60 7.51
CA TYR A 120 4.56 -14.17 6.36
C TYR A 120 3.89 -13.20 5.40
N GLY A 121 2.79 -12.51 5.75
CA GLY A 121 2.11 -11.59 4.84
C GLY A 121 3.03 -10.52 4.23
N LYS A 122 3.82 -9.83 5.08
CA LYS A 122 4.80 -8.83 4.61
C LYS A 122 5.87 -9.45 3.71
N LEU A 123 6.39 -10.61 4.11
CA LEU A 123 7.43 -11.31 3.36
C LEU A 123 6.90 -11.79 2.00
N ALA A 124 5.67 -12.29 1.93
CA ALA A 124 5.03 -12.69 0.67
C ALA A 124 4.94 -11.49 -0.29
N VAL A 125 4.47 -10.34 0.19
CA VAL A 125 4.38 -9.10 -0.62
C VAL A 125 5.76 -8.65 -1.11
N GLN A 126 6.78 -8.70 -0.26
CA GLN A 126 8.13 -8.29 -0.65
C GLN A 126 8.79 -9.30 -1.59
N SER A 127 8.57 -10.60 -1.39
CA SER A 127 9.15 -11.67 -2.19
C SER A 127 8.64 -11.70 -3.62
N VAL A 128 7.49 -11.09 -3.92
CA VAL A 128 6.98 -10.93 -5.30
C VAL A 128 7.98 -10.20 -6.19
N VAL A 129 8.83 -9.35 -5.63
CA VAL A 129 9.78 -8.55 -6.42
C VAL A 129 10.95 -9.38 -6.95
N GLU A 130 11.48 -10.30 -6.14
CA GLU A 130 12.75 -10.98 -6.44
C GLU A 130 12.71 -11.85 -7.71
N PRO A 131 11.64 -12.60 -8.02
CA PRO A 131 11.58 -13.46 -9.20
C PRO A 131 11.04 -12.76 -10.46
N TYR A 132 10.33 -11.63 -10.33
CA TYR A 132 9.41 -11.13 -11.38
C TYR A 132 9.78 -9.77 -12.00
N GLY A 133 11.03 -9.33 -11.89
CA GLY A 133 11.57 -8.43 -12.92
C GLY A 133 11.31 -6.93 -12.72
N LEU A 134 11.50 -6.43 -11.48
CA LEU A 134 11.79 -4.99 -11.35
C LEU A 134 13.16 -4.61 -11.93
N ASP A 135 14.04 -5.57 -12.21
CA ASP A 135 15.35 -5.34 -12.84
C ASP A 135 15.21 -4.67 -14.21
N ASP A 136 14.38 -5.23 -15.09
CA ASP A 136 14.19 -4.64 -16.41
C ASP A 136 13.47 -3.29 -16.32
N ILE A 137 12.47 -3.18 -15.43
CA ILE A 137 11.76 -1.93 -15.19
C ILE A 137 12.74 -0.88 -14.67
N TYR A 138 13.65 -1.25 -13.77
CA TYR A 138 14.70 -0.38 -13.29
C TYR A 138 15.65 0.04 -14.42
N ILE A 139 16.07 -0.89 -15.29
CA ILE A 139 16.90 -0.59 -16.44
C ILE A 139 16.19 0.41 -17.37
N GLU A 140 14.93 0.16 -17.72
CA GLU A 140 14.11 1.03 -18.57
C GLU A 140 13.93 2.42 -17.94
N LEU A 141 13.56 2.50 -16.65
CA LEU A 141 13.45 3.75 -15.91
C LEU A 141 14.79 4.51 -15.85
N SER A 142 15.90 3.82 -15.59
CA SER A 142 17.23 4.44 -15.53
C SER A 142 17.68 4.99 -16.89
N LYS A 143 17.21 4.45 -18.01
CA LYS A 143 17.52 5.01 -19.34
C LYS A 143 16.71 6.28 -19.62
N SER A 144 15.47 6.33 -19.13
CA SER A 144 14.56 7.46 -19.34
C SER A 144 14.80 8.62 -18.37
N ILE A 145 15.21 8.34 -17.13
CA ILE A 145 15.44 9.34 -16.09
C ILE A 145 16.90 9.79 -16.16
N LYS A 146 17.12 10.97 -16.74
CA LYS A 146 18.43 11.64 -16.73
C LYS A 146 18.49 12.61 -15.57
N THR A 147 19.25 12.26 -14.55
CA THR A 147 19.40 13.09 -13.35
C THR A 147 20.87 13.26 -12.98
N SER A 148 21.27 14.50 -12.70
CA SER A 148 22.60 14.87 -12.24
C SER A 148 22.77 14.74 -10.71
N SER A 149 21.68 14.54 -9.98
CA SER A 149 21.64 14.34 -8.53
C SER A 149 20.99 13.01 -8.17
N GLU A 150 21.31 12.45 -7.00
CA GLU A 150 20.71 11.18 -6.54
C GLU A 150 19.20 11.36 -6.36
N LYS A 151 18.43 10.83 -7.32
CA LYS A 151 16.97 10.78 -7.25
C LYS A 151 16.53 9.36 -6.90
N ARG A 152 15.55 9.26 -6.02
CA ARG A 152 15.04 7.98 -5.56
C ARG A 152 13.54 7.90 -5.75
N LEU A 153 13.10 6.89 -6.49
CA LEU A 153 11.69 6.54 -6.60
C LEU A 153 11.34 5.53 -5.50
N TYR A 154 10.42 5.92 -4.63
CA TYR A 154 9.87 5.06 -3.58
C TYR A 154 8.61 4.39 -4.07
N ILE A 155 8.53 3.08 -3.90
CA ILE A 155 7.36 2.27 -4.22
C ILE A 155 6.87 1.58 -2.96
N ASP A 156 5.67 1.95 -2.53
CA ASP A 156 4.93 1.24 -1.49
C ASP A 156 4.09 0.13 -2.12
N LEU A 157 4.43 -1.10 -1.80
CA LEU A 157 3.76 -2.31 -2.23
C LEU A 157 2.55 -2.59 -1.34
N ILE A 158 1.42 -2.83 -1.98
CA ILE A 158 0.19 -3.29 -1.32
C ILE A 158 -0.22 -4.65 -1.87
N TYR A 159 -0.78 -5.51 -1.03
CA TYR A 159 -1.07 -6.89 -1.41
C TYR A 159 -2.28 -7.03 -2.35
N ASP A 160 -3.16 -6.04 -2.41
CA ASP A 160 -4.35 -6.03 -3.27
C ASP A 160 -4.68 -4.59 -3.73
N LYS A 161 -5.57 -4.46 -4.72
CA LYS A 161 -5.92 -3.19 -5.34
C LYS A 161 -6.76 -2.31 -4.40
N PRO A 162 -6.48 -1.00 -4.33
CA PRO A 162 -7.34 -0.06 -3.62
C PRO A 162 -8.57 0.20 -4.48
N ALA A 163 -9.69 -0.47 -4.16
CA ALA A 163 -10.95 -0.37 -4.90
C ALA A 163 -11.77 0.87 -4.48
N ILE A 164 -11.59 1.34 -3.24
CA ILE A 164 -12.35 2.49 -2.71
C ILE A 164 -11.59 3.81 -2.91
N ALA A 165 -10.26 3.78 -2.82
CA ALA A 165 -9.43 4.96 -2.96
C ALA A 165 -9.05 5.25 -4.41
N GLN A 166 -8.82 6.53 -4.70
CA GLN A 166 -8.28 6.97 -5.98
C GLN A 166 -6.75 7.00 -5.93
N TYR A 167 -6.14 6.87 -7.11
CA TYR A 167 -4.70 7.03 -7.27
C TYR A 167 -4.29 8.48 -6.96
N ILE A 168 -3.37 8.66 -6.02
CA ILE A 168 -2.73 9.95 -5.77
C ILE A 168 -1.36 9.93 -6.45
N ALA A 169 -1.14 10.89 -7.34
CA ALA A 169 0.18 11.11 -7.91
C ALA A 169 1.03 11.87 -6.89
N ASN A 170 2.08 11.23 -6.38
CA ASN A 170 3.12 11.89 -5.60
C ASN A 170 4.41 11.92 -6.42
N SER A 171 5.12 13.05 -6.35
CA SER A 171 6.44 13.15 -6.94
C SER A 171 7.39 12.16 -6.25
N TRP A 172 8.09 11.35 -7.05
CA TRP A 172 9.06 10.35 -6.60
C TRP A 172 8.51 9.31 -5.59
N HIS A 173 7.18 9.15 -5.51
CA HIS A 173 6.52 8.17 -4.64
C HIS A 173 5.33 7.53 -5.37
N CYS A 174 5.20 6.21 -5.29
CA CYS A 174 4.13 5.46 -5.94
C CYS A 174 3.60 4.38 -5.01
N VAL A 175 2.29 4.14 -5.04
CA VAL A 175 1.66 2.97 -4.40
C VAL A 175 1.28 1.97 -5.48
N LEU A 176 1.72 0.72 -5.32
CA LEU A 176 1.54 -0.33 -6.34
C LEU A 176 1.01 -1.63 -5.73
N PRO A 177 -0.09 -2.18 -6.27
CA PRO A 177 -0.51 -3.53 -5.92
C PRO A 177 0.45 -4.57 -6.52
N VAL A 178 0.74 -5.63 -5.77
CA VAL A 178 1.65 -6.71 -6.20
C VAL A 178 1.23 -7.36 -7.52
N GLU A 179 -0.07 -7.41 -7.81
CA GLU A 179 -0.60 -7.93 -9.09
C GLU A 179 -0.08 -7.14 -10.31
N GLU A 180 0.12 -5.82 -10.17
CA GLU A 180 0.67 -4.99 -11.27
C GLU A 180 2.12 -5.36 -11.60
N ILE A 181 2.86 -5.94 -10.65
CA ILE A 181 4.24 -6.40 -10.83
C ILE A 181 4.26 -7.83 -11.38
N LEU A 182 3.42 -8.72 -10.83
CA LEU A 182 3.39 -10.14 -11.19
C LEU A 182 2.98 -10.40 -12.64
N HIS A 183 2.06 -9.61 -13.19
CA HIS A 183 1.48 -9.89 -14.50
C HIS A 183 2.12 -9.04 -15.59
N THR A 184 2.87 -9.69 -16.49
CA THR A 184 3.57 -9.06 -17.62
C THR A 184 2.67 -8.19 -18.51
N LYS A 185 1.38 -8.50 -18.61
CA LYS A 185 0.37 -7.70 -19.34
C LYS A 185 0.27 -6.25 -18.84
N TYR A 186 0.66 -5.98 -17.59
CA TYR A 186 0.64 -4.64 -17.01
C TYR A 186 1.94 -3.86 -17.23
N ARG A 187 3.00 -4.49 -17.76
CA ARG A 187 4.34 -3.91 -17.80
C ARG A 187 4.43 -2.54 -18.47
N VAL A 188 3.81 -2.37 -19.65
CA VAL A 188 3.81 -1.07 -20.36
C VAL A 188 3.10 0.01 -19.54
N ARG A 189 1.95 -0.33 -18.94
CA ARG A 189 1.18 0.59 -18.10
C ARG A 189 1.94 0.92 -16.81
N LEU A 190 2.59 -0.07 -16.22
CA LEU A 190 3.41 0.07 -15.02
C LEU A 190 4.58 1.02 -15.28
N LEU A 191 5.32 0.83 -16.36
CA LEU A 191 6.42 1.73 -16.75
C LEU A 191 5.92 3.17 -16.92
N ALA A 192 4.83 3.37 -17.68
CA ALA A 192 4.25 4.69 -17.89
C ALA A 192 3.82 5.37 -16.58
N LYS A 193 3.23 4.59 -15.65
CA LYS A 193 2.84 5.06 -14.32
C LYS A 193 4.05 5.49 -13.49
N LEU A 194 5.11 4.69 -13.48
CA LEU A 194 6.34 4.98 -12.75
C LEU A 194 7.09 6.19 -13.32
N LEU A 195 7.18 6.32 -14.65
CA LEU A 195 7.75 7.51 -15.30
C LEU A 195 6.99 8.77 -14.92
N LYS A 196 5.66 8.73 -14.93
CA LYS A 196 4.83 9.86 -14.49
C LYS A 196 5.09 10.28 -13.04
N CYS A 197 5.48 9.36 -12.16
CA CYS A 197 5.88 9.72 -10.79
C CYS A 197 7.22 10.45 -10.73
N CYS A 198 8.11 10.18 -11.69
CA CYS A 198 9.44 10.79 -11.79
C CYS A 198 9.44 12.14 -12.53
N ASP A 199 8.39 12.45 -13.30
CA ASP A 199 8.31 13.68 -14.11
C ASP A 199 7.77 14.91 -13.35
N ASN A 200 7.23 14.73 -12.14
CA ASN A 200 6.66 15.82 -11.35
C ASN A 200 7.72 16.49 -10.48
N ASP A 201 8.61 17.31 -11.04
CA ASP A 201 9.44 18.24 -10.23
C ASP A 201 8.74 19.59 -10.06
#